data_AF-A0A1T3CIY3-F1
#
_entry.id   AF-A0A1T3CIY3-F1
#
_cell.length_a   1.000
_cell.length_b   1.000
_cell.length_c   1.000
_cell.angle_alpha   90.00
_cell.angle_beta   90.00
_cell.angle_gamma   90.00
#
_symmetry.space_group_name_H-M   'P 1'
#
loop_
_entity.id
_entity.type
_entity.pdbx_description
1 polymer ?
#
loop_
_entity_poly.entity_id
_entity_poly.type
_entity_poly.pdbx_seq_one_letter_code
_entity_poly.pdbx_strand_id
1 'polypeptide(L)'
;MPTRKPRKGSNNSGAKEFEFIVLSGDETGRDPETQRRVRSVAQANYRRQHPYERRQRTVELDVTPLLDGTIQSSSAVPSQVPPRPMTILDASRSDPFQSFGFGGDRRAYRLWDHMYDGTCPKFNTLVQIGFVDLARETIALSQMLSASAWHLVHWLGCESDSGEDAQYSMISTQNLQQRLNSVATGASDEVVIAVLTSAAYANLIKEPRMFQVHMDGLSRILQLKGGEGSLHSPPLRLALFW
;
A
#
# COMPACT_ATOMS: atom_id res chain seq x y z
N MET A 1 25.85 70.26 -39.61
CA MET A 1 25.86 69.72 -38.24
C MET A 1 25.59 68.21 -38.31
N PRO A 2 26.55 67.35 -37.92
CA PRO A 2 26.48 65.90 -38.11
C PRO A 2 26.00 65.12 -36.87
N THR A 3 25.80 63.80 -37.05
CA THR A 3 25.57 62.70 -36.07
C THR A 3 24.13 62.54 -35.56
N ARG A 4 23.45 61.37 -35.61
CA ARG A 4 23.85 60.02 -35.15
C ARG A 4 22.98 58.91 -35.81
N LYS A 5 23.60 57.77 -36.16
CA LYS A 5 23.00 56.46 -36.58
C LYS A 5 22.82 55.54 -35.32
N PRO A 6 22.36 54.25 -35.39
CA PRO A 6 20.98 53.70 -35.44
C PRO A 6 20.72 52.62 -34.32
N ARG A 7 19.68 51.76 -34.46
CA ARG A 7 19.38 50.46 -33.74
C ARG A 7 18.84 50.59 -32.29
N LYS A 8 17.98 49.74 -31.69
CA LYS A 8 17.44 48.35 -31.88
C LYS A 8 16.19 48.27 -30.97
N GLY A 9 15.01 47.81 -31.41
CA GLY A 9 14.51 46.44 -31.25
C GLY A 9 13.60 46.24 -30.02
N SER A 10 12.34 45.87 -30.21
CA SER A 10 11.62 44.92 -29.35
C SER A 10 10.38 44.40 -30.08
N ASN A 11 10.42 43.13 -30.43
CA ASN A 11 9.23 42.34 -30.76
C ASN A 11 8.29 42.35 -29.55
N ASN A 12 6.99 42.53 -29.77
CA ASN A 12 6.04 41.77 -28.97
C ASN A 12 4.87 41.35 -29.83
N SER A 13 4.77 40.03 -29.97
CA SER A 13 3.77 39.27 -30.69
C SER A 13 2.37 39.58 -30.18
N GLY A 14 1.46 39.85 -31.12
CA GLY A 14 0.02 39.93 -30.85
C GLY A 14 -0.48 38.65 -30.19
N ALA A 15 -1.28 38.83 -29.15
CA ALA A 15 -2.01 37.74 -28.50
C ALA A 15 -2.91 37.08 -29.56
N LYS A 16 -2.64 35.80 -29.87
CA LYS A 16 -3.57 34.96 -30.61
C LYS A 16 -4.63 34.50 -29.63
N GLU A 17 -5.82 35.06 -29.81
CA GLU A 17 -7.06 34.58 -29.22
C GLU A 17 -7.37 33.21 -29.83
N PHE A 18 -7.49 32.18 -28.98
CA PHE A 18 -7.89 30.84 -29.41
C PHE A 18 -9.37 30.65 -29.08
N GLU A 19 -10.21 30.70 -30.11
CA GLU A 19 -11.63 30.35 -30.04
C GLU A 19 -11.78 28.83 -30.19
N PHE A 20 -12.33 28.17 -29.17
CA PHE A 20 -12.64 26.74 -29.23
C PHE A 20 -14.07 26.55 -29.75
N ILE A 21 -14.19 25.83 -30.86
CA ILE A 21 -15.47 25.38 -31.43
C ILE A 21 -16.10 24.37 -30.46
N VAL A 22 -17.16 24.79 -29.76
CA VAL A 22 -18.02 23.90 -28.99
C VAL A 22 -19.01 23.26 -29.96
N LEU A 23 -18.81 21.98 -30.26
CA LEU A 23 -19.82 21.16 -30.93
C LEU A 23 -20.95 20.89 -29.95
N SER A 24 -22.05 21.61 -30.11
CA SER A 24 -23.32 21.37 -29.43
C SER A 24 -23.82 19.95 -29.75
N GLY A 25 -23.68 19.04 -28.79
CA GLY A 25 -24.53 17.86 -28.68
C GLY A 25 -25.85 18.29 -28.04
N ASP A 26 -26.95 18.04 -28.75
CA ASP A 26 -28.31 18.43 -28.43
C ASP A 26 -28.81 17.76 -27.13
N GLU A 27 -28.61 18.42 -25.98
CA GLU A 27 -29.32 18.15 -24.73
C GLU A 27 -30.35 19.26 -24.50
N THR A 28 -31.19 19.50 -25.50
CA THR A 28 -32.38 20.34 -25.33
C THR A 28 -33.38 19.63 -24.42
N GLY A 29 -33.58 20.20 -23.23
CA GLY A 29 -34.89 20.23 -22.58
C GLY A 29 -35.40 18.95 -21.92
N ARG A 30 -34.54 18.09 -21.38
CA ARG A 30 -35.02 17.07 -20.43
C ARG A 30 -35.18 17.69 -19.06
N ASP A 31 -36.44 17.82 -18.63
CA ASP A 31 -36.84 18.26 -17.30
C ASP A 31 -35.92 17.65 -16.22
N PRO A 32 -35.32 18.47 -15.35
CA PRO A 32 -34.37 18.02 -14.33
C PRO A 32 -34.99 16.98 -13.39
N GLU A 33 -36.31 16.98 -13.21
CA GLU A 33 -37.00 15.97 -12.41
C GLU A 33 -36.97 14.60 -13.12
N THR A 34 -37.16 14.59 -14.43
CA THR A 34 -37.04 13.40 -15.28
C THR A 34 -35.61 12.83 -15.25
N GLN A 35 -34.58 13.69 -15.33
CA GLN A 35 -33.19 13.23 -15.20
C GLN A 35 -32.90 12.63 -13.82
N ARG A 36 -33.44 13.24 -12.74
CA ARG A 36 -33.32 12.69 -11.38
C ARG A 36 -34.02 11.34 -11.25
N ARG A 37 -35.21 11.16 -11.82
CA ARG A 37 -35.93 9.89 -11.80
C ARG A 37 -35.19 8.80 -12.56
N VAL A 38 -34.66 9.08 -13.75
CA VAL A 38 -33.85 8.13 -14.52
C VAL A 38 -32.59 7.72 -13.76
N ARG A 39 -31.86 8.69 -13.17
CA ARG A 39 -30.68 8.40 -12.34
C ARG A 39 -31.03 7.59 -11.09
N SER A 40 -32.15 7.89 -10.44
CA SER A 40 -32.64 7.16 -9.26
C SER A 40 -33.02 5.71 -9.61
N VAL A 41 -33.74 5.50 -10.70
CA VAL A 41 -34.13 4.15 -11.17
C VAL A 41 -32.91 3.36 -11.64
N ALA A 42 -31.98 3.99 -12.36
CA ALA A 42 -30.74 3.35 -12.76
C ALA A 42 -29.86 2.96 -11.55
N GLN A 43 -29.72 3.84 -10.56
CA GLN A 43 -29.02 3.51 -9.30
C GLN A 43 -29.74 2.45 -8.48
N ALA A 44 -31.08 2.46 -8.44
CA ALA A 44 -31.86 1.45 -7.74
C ALA A 44 -31.72 0.07 -8.39
N ASN A 45 -31.74 -0.01 -9.73
CA ASN A 45 -31.49 -1.26 -10.45
C ASN A 45 -30.05 -1.75 -10.28
N TYR A 46 -29.08 -0.83 -10.34
CA TYR A 46 -27.67 -1.16 -10.10
C TYR A 46 -27.46 -1.75 -8.69
N ARG A 47 -28.08 -1.16 -7.65
CA ARG A 47 -28.03 -1.66 -6.27
C ARG A 47 -28.74 -2.99 -6.06
N ARG A 48 -29.77 -3.31 -6.86
CA ARG A 48 -30.45 -4.62 -6.83
C ARG A 48 -29.64 -5.71 -7.51
N GLN A 49 -28.89 -5.37 -8.55
CA GLN A 49 -28.01 -6.31 -9.27
C GLN A 49 -26.64 -6.50 -8.60
N HIS A 50 -26.19 -5.52 -7.82
CA HIS A 50 -24.95 -5.58 -7.04
C HIS A 50 -25.23 -5.28 -5.56
N PRO A 51 -25.57 -6.29 -4.74
CA PRO A 51 -25.67 -6.11 -3.30
C PRO A 51 -24.28 -5.83 -2.74
N TYR A 52 -24.03 -4.57 -2.36
CA TYR A 52 -22.84 -4.19 -1.60
C TYR A 52 -23.07 -4.55 -0.12
N GLU A 53 -22.20 -5.39 0.45
CA GLU A 53 -22.05 -5.46 1.90
C GLU A 53 -21.54 -4.12 2.42
N ARG A 54 -22.42 -3.40 3.10
CA ARG A 54 -22.16 -2.06 3.62
C ARG A 54 -21.40 -2.17 4.95
N ARG A 55 -20.06 -2.27 4.92
CA ARG A 55 -19.26 -1.93 6.10
C ARG A 55 -19.22 -0.40 6.26
N GLN A 56 -19.83 0.07 7.34
CA GLN A 56 -19.84 1.47 7.76
C GLN A 56 -18.40 1.96 7.97
N ARG A 57 -17.98 3.00 7.22
CA ARG A 57 -16.72 3.73 7.41
C ARG A 57 -16.97 5.04 8.16
N THR A 58 -17.44 4.93 9.39
CA THR A 58 -17.36 6.02 10.38
C THR A 58 -17.24 5.38 11.75
N VAL A 59 -16.01 5.36 12.28
CA VAL A 59 -15.77 5.21 13.71
C VAL A 59 -15.17 6.54 14.13
N GLU A 60 -15.89 7.26 14.98
CA GLU A 60 -15.38 8.43 15.70
C GLU A 60 -14.15 7.98 16.51
N LEU A 61 -13.04 8.71 16.36
CA LEU A 61 -11.83 8.48 17.13
C LEU A 61 -12.05 8.95 18.57
N ASP A 62 -12.29 8.01 19.46
CA ASP A 62 -12.22 8.22 20.90
C ASP A 62 -10.74 8.35 21.32
N VAL A 63 -10.34 9.54 21.74
CA VAL A 63 -8.98 9.89 22.20
C VAL A 63 -8.75 9.58 23.69
N THR A 64 -9.66 8.87 24.35
CA THR A 64 -9.65 8.71 25.80
C THR A 64 -8.61 7.74 26.40
N PRO A 65 -7.96 6.77 25.71
CA PRO A 65 -7.06 5.84 26.39
C PRO A 65 -5.59 6.31 26.44
N LEU A 66 -5.33 7.62 26.48
CA LEU A 66 -3.99 8.19 26.74
C LEU A 66 -3.77 8.58 28.22
N LEU A 67 -4.70 8.23 29.13
CA LEU A 67 -4.67 8.74 30.50
C LEU A 67 -4.72 7.74 31.66
N ASP A 68 -4.84 6.42 31.45
CA ASP A 68 -4.76 5.49 32.58
C ASP A 68 -3.80 4.32 32.31
N GLY A 69 -2.54 4.55 32.65
CA GLY A 69 -1.65 3.48 33.04
C GLY A 69 -1.98 3.02 34.45
N THR A 70 -2.22 1.73 34.66
CA THR A 70 -2.04 1.08 35.96
C THR A 70 -1.69 -0.40 35.78
N ILE A 71 -0.64 -0.78 36.49
CA ILE A 71 0.04 -2.08 36.60
C ILE A 71 -0.82 -3.04 37.47
N GLN A 72 -0.72 -4.36 37.21
CA GLN A 72 -0.94 -5.55 38.10
C GLN A 72 -1.78 -6.64 37.39
N SER A 73 -1.62 -7.95 37.56
CA SER A 73 -0.68 -8.83 38.26
C SER A 73 -0.95 -10.25 37.75
N SER A 74 0.06 -11.11 37.91
CA SER A 74 0.11 -12.58 37.77
C SER A 74 -1.14 -13.40 38.14
N SER A 75 -1.38 -14.49 37.40
CA SER A 75 -1.72 -15.83 37.94
C SER A 75 -1.57 -16.94 36.88
N ALA A 76 -0.85 -17.99 37.26
CA ALA A 76 -0.58 -19.19 36.47
C ALA A 76 -1.64 -20.28 36.68
N VAL A 77 -1.96 -21.04 35.63
CA VAL A 77 -2.61 -22.37 35.71
C VAL A 77 -2.05 -23.26 34.59
N PRO A 78 -1.61 -24.51 34.86
CA PRO A 78 -1.12 -25.41 33.82
C PRO A 78 -2.27 -26.28 33.30
N SER A 79 -2.67 -26.09 32.03
CA SER A 79 -3.55 -27.04 31.33
C SER A 79 -2.79 -27.70 30.18
N GLN A 80 -2.72 -29.02 30.24
CA GLN A 80 -2.12 -29.91 29.24
C GLN A 80 -2.81 -29.72 27.88
N VAL A 81 -2.02 -29.40 26.85
CA VAL A 81 -2.44 -29.33 25.45
C VAL A 81 -1.66 -30.40 24.67
N PRO A 82 -2.30 -31.21 23.81
CA PRO A 82 -1.62 -32.25 23.03
C PRO A 82 -0.59 -31.63 22.05
N PRO A 83 0.41 -32.41 21.59
CA PRO A 83 1.53 -31.88 20.82
C PRO A 83 1.05 -31.40 19.44
N ARG A 84 0.88 -30.07 19.30
CA ARG A 84 0.80 -29.41 18.00
C ARG A 84 2.21 -29.32 17.41
N PRO A 85 2.37 -29.32 16.08
CA PRO A 85 3.68 -29.14 15.46
C PRO A 85 4.18 -27.77 15.91
N MET A 86 5.23 -27.76 16.73
CA MET A 86 6.02 -26.56 16.93
C MET A 86 6.69 -26.29 15.60
N THR A 87 6.20 -25.31 14.83
CA THR A 87 7.04 -24.63 13.85
C THR A 87 8.11 -23.93 14.65
N ILE A 88 9.18 -24.68 14.91
CA ILE A 88 10.44 -24.18 15.40
C ILE A 88 10.88 -23.17 14.34
N LEU A 89 10.81 -21.88 14.68
CA LEU A 89 11.68 -20.89 14.05
C LEU A 89 13.08 -21.48 14.11
N ASP A 90 13.64 -21.79 12.95
CA ASP A 90 15.00 -22.29 12.83
C ASP A 90 15.92 -21.41 13.69
N ALA A 91 16.82 -22.02 14.47
CA ALA A 91 17.53 -21.38 15.58
C ALA A 91 18.45 -20.20 15.18
N SER A 92 18.48 -19.85 13.90
CA SER A 92 19.16 -18.70 13.29
C SER A 92 18.26 -17.47 13.10
N ARG A 93 16.95 -17.56 13.38
CA ARG A 93 15.98 -16.51 13.03
C ARG A 93 15.73 -15.57 14.22
N SER A 94 16.21 -14.34 14.11
CA SER A 94 15.87 -13.27 15.05
C SER A 94 14.41 -12.82 14.86
N ASP A 95 13.73 -12.51 15.97
CA ASP A 95 12.30 -12.18 16.00
C ASP A 95 12.00 -10.90 15.19
N PRO A 96 11.19 -10.98 14.10
CA PRO A 96 10.88 -9.83 13.25
C PRO A 96 9.95 -8.81 13.92
N PHE A 97 9.34 -9.14 15.05
CA PHE A 97 8.38 -8.28 15.74
C PHE A 97 8.99 -7.50 16.91
N GLN A 98 10.24 -7.79 17.30
CA GLN A 98 10.94 -7.06 18.38
C GLN A 98 10.99 -5.56 18.13
N SER A 99 11.13 -5.12 16.88
CA SER A 99 11.22 -3.70 16.49
C SER A 99 9.87 -2.98 16.47
N PHE A 100 8.76 -3.70 16.40
CA PHE A 100 7.43 -3.10 16.20
C PHE A 100 6.59 -2.97 17.48
N GLY A 101 7.09 -3.45 18.63
CA GLY A 101 6.36 -3.38 19.90
C GLY A 101 5.04 -4.17 19.91
N PHE A 102 4.78 -4.97 18.86
CA PHE A 102 3.74 -5.98 18.92
C PHE A 102 4.22 -7.02 19.92
N GLY A 103 3.54 -7.15 21.07
CA GLY A 103 3.58 -8.41 21.80
C GLY A 103 3.08 -9.47 20.83
N GLY A 104 4.00 -10.17 20.17
CA GLY A 104 3.73 -10.81 18.88
C GLY A 104 2.54 -11.74 18.97
N ASP A 105 1.43 -11.32 18.38
CA ASP A 105 0.25 -12.14 18.31
C ASP A 105 0.64 -13.44 17.59
N ARG A 106 0.26 -14.59 18.16
CA ARG A 106 0.48 -15.92 17.54
C ARG A 106 -0.01 -15.97 16.09
N ARG A 107 -0.88 -15.04 15.71
CA ARG A 107 -1.29 -14.81 14.33
C ARG A 107 -0.17 -14.26 13.45
N ALA A 108 0.47 -13.16 13.84
CA ALA A 108 1.51 -12.51 13.05
C ALA A 108 2.70 -13.45 12.78
N TYR A 109 3.09 -14.27 13.77
CA TYR A 109 4.11 -15.30 13.58
C TYR A 109 3.71 -16.38 12.56
N ARG A 110 2.44 -16.82 12.55
CA ARG A 110 1.96 -17.77 11.55
C ARG A 110 1.97 -17.19 10.14
N LEU A 111 1.55 -15.93 10.01
CA LEU A 111 1.64 -15.21 8.75
C LEU A 111 3.10 -15.03 8.30
N TRP A 112 4.00 -14.81 9.26
CA TRP A 112 5.44 -14.74 8.99
C TRP A 112 5.99 -16.07 8.48
N ASP A 113 5.72 -17.17 9.18
CA ASP A 113 6.16 -18.52 8.81
C ASP A 113 5.65 -18.92 7.42
N HIS A 114 4.42 -18.53 7.07
CA HIS A 114 3.83 -18.80 5.76
C HIS A 114 4.65 -18.24 4.59
N MET A 115 5.39 -17.14 4.77
CA MET A 115 6.25 -16.63 3.70
C MET A 115 7.43 -17.55 3.37
N TYR A 116 7.81 -18.41 4.31
CA TYR A 116 8.96 -19.31 4.19
C TYR A 116 8.58 -20.78 3.96
N ASP A 117 7.28 -21.11 4.00
CA ASP A 117 6.81 -22.50 3.90
C ASP A 117 6.86 -23.06 2.46
N GLY A 118 7.18 -22.22 1.47
CA GLY A 118 7.34 -22.60 0.06
C GLY A 118 6.02 -22.79 -0.69
N THR A 119 4.86 -22.55 -0.06
CA THR A 119 3.54 -22.72 -0.69
C THR A 119 3.21 -21.62 -1.70
N CYS A 120 3.81 -20.43 -1.54
CA CYS A 120 3.68 -19.31 -2.47
C CYS A 120 4.95 -19.15 -3.31
N PRO A 121 4.92 -19.40 -4.63
CA PRO A 121 6.09 -19.21 -5.49
C PRO A 121 6.62 -17.77 -5.47
N LYS A 122 5.73 -16.78 -5.32
CA LYS A 122 6.10 -15.36 -5.20
C LYS A 122 6.92 -15.09 -3.95
N PHE A 123 6.51 -15.62 -2.79
CA PHE A 123 7.30 -15.50 -1.56
C PHE A 123 8.62 -16.25 -1.67
N ASN A 124 8.62 -17.45 -2.24
CA ASN A 124 9.84 -18.22 -2.43
C ASN A 124 10.90 -17.44 -3.23
N THR A 125 10.52 -16.77 -4.33
CA THR A 125 11.43 -15.90 -5.07
C THR A 125 11.97 -14.75 -4.21
N LEU A 126 11.10 -14.05 -3.47
CA LEU A 126 11.51 -12.94 -2.59
C LEU A 126 12.43 -13.39 -1.45
N VAL A 127 12.21 -14.60 -0.90
CA VAL A 127 13.09 -15.21 0.09
C VAL A 127 14.45 -15.55 -0.53
N GLN A 128 14.46 -16.18 -1.71
CA GLN A 128 15.71 -16.59 -2.38
C GLN A 128 16.63 -15.42 -2.72
N ILE A 129 16.06 -14.27 -3.09
CA ILE A 129 16.86 -13.06 -3.37
C ILE A 129 17.25 -12.30 -2.10
N GLY A 130 16.74 -12.69 -0.91
CA GLY A 130 17.00 -12.04 0.37
C GLY A 130 16.15 -10.79 0.65
N PHE A 131 15.07 -10.56 -0.11
CA PHE A 131 14.23 -9.37 0.05
C PHE A 131 13.36 -9.42 1.30
N VAL A 132 12.85 -10.59 1.68
CA VAL A 132 11.99 -10.74 2.87
C VAL A 132 12.74 -10.37 4.15
N ASP A 133 14.02 -10.71 4.24
CA ASP A 133 14.87 -10.35 5.38
C ASP A 133 15.08 -8.83 5.48
N LEU A 134 15.27 -8.15 4.34
CA LEU A 134 15.34 -6.68 4.32
C LEU A 134 14.02 -6.05 4.76
N ALA A 135 12.91 -6.56 4.25
CA ALA A 135 11.59 -6.01 4.52
C ALA A 135 11.16 -6.19 5.98
N ARG A 136 11.66 -7.23 6.68
CA ARG A 136 11.31 -7.51 8.07
C ARG A 136 11.61 -6.36 9.03
N GLU A 137 12.68 -5.59 8.78
CA GLU A 137 13.14 -4.52 9.67
C GLU A 137 12.55 -3.14 9.30
N THR A 138 11.54 -3.13 8.43
CA THR A 138 10.99 -1.90 7.83
C THR A 138 9.49 -1.83 7.97
N ILE A 139 8.93 -0.64 7.76
CA ILE A 139 7.47 -0.44 7.67
C ILE A 139 6.75 -1.37 6.67
N ALA A 140 7.48 -2.00 5.75
CA ALA A 140 6.97 -2.97 4.78
C ALA A 140 6.51 -4.30 5.42
N LEU A 141 6.96 -4.62 6.64
CA LEU A 141 6.58 -5.85 7.34
C LEU A 141 5.06 -6.04 7.35
N SER A 142 4.31 -4.99 7.70
CA SER A 142 2.84 -5.04 7.69
C SER A 142 2.27 -5.39 6.30
N GLN A 143 2.85 -4.89 5.21
CA GLN A 143 2.41 -5.27 3.86
C GLN A 143 2.72 -6.74 3.53
N MET A 144 3.82 -7.27 4.03
CA MET A 144 4.15 -8.68 3.87
C MET A 144 3.18 -9.58 4.62
N LEU A 145 2.79 -9.20 5.85
CA LEU A 145 1.75 -9.92 6.60
C LEU A 145 0.39 -9.84 5.89
N SER A 146 0.07 -8.68 5.30
CA SER A 146 -1.13 -8.52 4.46
C SER A 146 -1.14 -9.50 3.28
N ALA A 147 -0.03 -9.57 2.54
CA ALA A 147 0.11 -10.50 1.42
C ALA A 147 -0.03 -11.96 1.86
N SER A 148 0.57 -12.31 3.01
CA SER A 148 0.50 -13.63 3.60
C SER A 148 -0.93 -14.01 4.00
N ALA A 149 -1.63 -13.13 4.71
CA ALA A 149 -3.02 -13.34 5.10
C ALA A 149 -3.94 -13.52 3.88
N TRP A 150 -3.76 -12.67 2.86
CA TRP A 150 -4.52 -12.77 1.62
C TRP A 150 -4.29 -14.12 0.92
N HIS A 151 -3.03 -14.57 0.85
CA HIS A 151 -2.68 -15.82 0.18
C HIS A 151 -3.28 -17.05 0.90
N LEU A 152 -3.25 -17.08 2.24
CA LEU A 152 -3.86 -18.16 3.03
C LEU A 152 -5.39 -18.24 2.85
N VAL A 153 -6.06 -17.10 2.81
CA VAL A 153 -7.53 -17.02 2.71
C VAL A 153 -8.02 -17.22 1.27
N HIS A 154 -7.49 -16.46 0.31
CA HIS A 154 -8.07 -16.37 -1.03
C HIS A 154 -7.42 -17.30 -2.06
N TRP A 155 -6.16 -17.68 -1.87
CA TRP A 155 -5.45 -18.56 -2.79
C TRP A 155 -5.45 -20.01 -2.33
N LEU A 156 -5.05 -20.26 -1.07
CA LEU A 156 -5.03 -21.61 -0.51
C LEU A 156 -6.39 -22.05 0.05
N GLY A 157 -7.24 -21.10 0.45
CA GLY A 157 -8.56 -21.42 1.03
C GLY A 157 -8.48 -22.19 2.33
N CYS A 158 -7.35 -22.13 3.04
CA CYS A 158 -7.11 -22.91 4.27
C CYS A 158 -7.53 -22.15 5.54
N GLU A 159 -7.90 -20.88 5.41
CA GLU A 159 -8.32 -20.02 6.52
C GLU A 159 -9.59 -19.24 6.17
N SER A 160 -10.30 -18.79 7.21
CA SER A 160 -11.49 -17.95 7.06
C SER A 160 -11.11 -16.49 6.90
N ASP A 161 -11.86 -15.76 6.08
CA ASP A 161 -11.67 -14.32 5.86
C ASP A 161 -12.06 -13.52 7.11
N SER A 162 -11.05 -13.04 7.82
CA SER A 162 -11.16 -12.13 8.97
C SER A 162 -11.02 -10.66 8.58
N GLY A 163 -10.61 -10.36 7.34
CA GLY A 163 -10.22 -9.02 6.88
C GLY A 163 -8.86 -8.52 7.41
N GLU A 164 -8.03 -9.41 7.95
CA GLU A 164 -6.70 -9.09 8.47
C GLU A 164 -5.75 -8.57 7.37
N ASP A 165 -5.89 -9.09 6.15
CA ASP A 165 -5.15 -8.64 4.97
C ASP A 165 -5.35 -7.13 4.74
N ALA A 166 -6.60 -6.66 4.79
CA ALA A 166 -6.95 -5.26 4.64
C ALA A 166 -6.46 -4.41 5.81
N GLN A 167 -6.52 -4.94 7.05
CA GLN A 167 -6.02 -4.25 8.24
C GLN A 167 -4.50 -4.00 8.13
N TYR A 168 -3.73 -5.03 7.81
CA TYR A 168 -2.29 -4.94 7.67
C TYR A 168 -1.88 -4.03 6.49
N SER A 169 -2.59 -4.08 5.36
CA SER A 169 -2.33 -3.17 4.23
C SER A 169 -2.61 -1.71 4.58
N MET A 170 -3.62 -1.44 5.41
CA MET A 170 -3.92 -0.09 5.89
C MET A 170 -2.82 0.44 6.79
N ILE A 171 -2.31 -0.38 7.73
CA ILE A 171 -1.18 -0.03 8.60
C ILE A 171 0.06 0.32 7.76
N SER A 172 0.38 -0.53 6.77
CA SER A 172 1.49 -0.29 5.83
C SER A 172 1.35 1.05 5.11
N THR A 173 0.17 1.31 4.55
CA THR A 173 -0.12 2.54 3.81
C THR A 173 0.02 3.78 4.69
N GLN A 174 -0.45 3.73 5.93
CA GLN A 174 -0.31 4.83 6.89
C GLN A 174 1.15 5.11 7.22
N ASN A 175 1.94 4.07 7.52
CA ASN A 175 3.36 4.20 7.80
C ASN A 175 4.13 4.73 6.59
N LEU A 176 3.82 4.25 5.39
CA LEU A 176 4.42 4.74 4.15
C LEU A 176 4.10 6.22 3.92
N GLN A 177 2.84 6.63 4.10
CA GLN A 177 2.44 8.02 3.96
C GLN A 177 3.19 8.93 4.94
N GLN A 178 3.36 8.50 6.19
CA GLN A 178 4.13 9.24 7.19
C GLN A 178 5.58 9.45 6.75
N ARG A 179 6.22 8.41 6.20
CA ARG A 179 7.61 8.50 5.69
C ARG A 179 7.72 9.39 4.45
N LEU A 180 6.76 9.31 3.53
CA LEU A 180 6.70 10.13 2.31
C LEU A 180 6.48 11.61 2.60
N ASN A 181 5.75 11.94 3.67
CA ASN A 181 5.50 13.33 4.08
C ASN A 181 6.75 14.01 4.68
N SER A 182 7.81 13.26 4.95
CA SER A 182 9.06 13.79 5.50
C SER A 182 10.14 13.87 4.42
N VAL A 183 10.70 15.07 4.22
CA VAL A 183 11.77 15.30 3.23
C VAL A 183 13.02 14.45 3.54
N ALA A 184 13.29 14.17 4.81
CA ALA A 184 14.45 13.38 5.22
C ALA A 184 14.30 11.89 4.93
N THR A 185 13.07 11.36 4.91
CA THR A 185 12.81 9.91 4.77
C THR A 185 12.08 9.53 3.49
N GLY A 186 11.56 10.49 2.73
CA GLY A 186 10.70 10.23 1.56
C GLY A 186 11.39 9.52 0.39
N ALA A 187 12.72 9.38 0.41
CA ALA A 187 13.50 8.61 -0.57
C ALA A 187 14.47 7.59 0.08
N SER A 188 14.18 7.15 1.32
CA SER A 188 14.97 6.14 2.00
C SER A 188 14.81 4.74 1.37
N ASP A 189 15.76 3.84 1.63
CA ASP A 189 15.66 2.44 1.20
C ASP A 189 14.42 1.76 1.80
N GLU A 190 14.08 2.10 3.04
CA GLU A 190 12.86 1.63 3.71
C GLU A 190 11.60 2.00 2.92
N VAL A 191 11.51 3.23 2.38
CA VAL A 191 10.38 3.65 1.53
C VAL A 191 10.35 2.86 0.22
N VAL A 192 11.51 2.63 -0.40
CA VAL A 192 11.62 1.83 -1.62
C VAL A 192 11.14 0.40 -1.38
N ILE A 193 11.58 -0.23 -0.28
CA ILE A 193 11.16 -1.57 0.15
C ILE A 193 9.65 -1.63 0.39
N ALA A 194 9.09 -0.63 1.06
CA ALA A 194 7.65 -0.56 1.32
C ALA A 194 6.83 -0.44 0.03
N VAL A 195 7.23 0.44 -0.89
CA VAL A 195 6.54 0.61 -2.18
C VAL A 195 6.64 -0.66 -3.03
N LEU A 196 7.81 -1.30 -3.08
CA LEU A 196 7.98 -2.58 -3.78
C LEU A 196 7.09 -3.67 -3.19
N THR A 197 6.99 -3.74 -1.86
CA THR A 197 6.12 -4.73 -1.20
C THR A 197 4.64 -4.45 -1.46
N SER A 198 4.23 -3.17 -1.54
CA SER A 198 2.86 -2.80 -1.95
C SER A 198 2.58 -3.12 -3.43
N ALA A 199 3.54 -2.89 -4.33
CA ALA A 199 3.44 -3.33 -5.72
C ALA A 199 3.33 -4.87 -5.82
N ALA A 200 4.15 -5.59 -5.05
CA ALA A 200 4.13 -7.04 -4.96
C ALA A 200 2.74 -7.56 -4.55
N TYR A 201 2.16 -6.93 -3.54
CA TYR A 201 0.80 -7.22 -3.08
C TYR A 201 -0.24 -6.95 -4.17
N ALA A 202 -0.20 -5.79 -4.82
CA ALA A 202 -1.11 -5.47 -5.92
C ALA A 202 -1.04 -6.50 -7.08
N ASN A 203 0.18 -6.98 -7.39
CA ASN A 203 0.40 -8.04 -8.39
C ASN A 203 -0.10 -9.42 -7.91
N LEU A 204 0.00 -9.71 -6.60
CA LEU A 204 -0.53 -10.93 -5.99
C LEU A 204 -2.06 -10.97 -6.13
N ILE A 205 -2.74 -9.90 -5.75
CA ILE A 205 -4.22 -9.79 -5.77
C ILE A 205 -4.80 -9.49 -7.16
N LYS A 206 -3.95 -9.37 -8.19
CA LYS A 206 -4.34 -9.09 -9.59
C LYS A 206 -5.04 -7.74 -9.80
N GLU A 207 -4.56 -6.70 -9.10
CA GLU A 207 -5.05 -5.32 -9.24
C GLU A 207 -4.07 -4.46 -10.08
N PRO A 208 -4.19 -4.45 -11.43
CA PRO A 208 -3.19 -3.83 -12.31
C PRO A 208 -3.13 -2.31 -12.15
N ARG A 209 -4.24 -1.66 -11.80
CA ARG A 209 -4.27 -0.20 -11.58
C ARG A 209 -3.49 0.19 -10.33
N MET A 210 -3.67 -0.58 -9.25
CA MET A 210 -2.95 -0.36 -7.99
C MET A 210 -1.46 -0.64 -8.18
N PHE A 211 -1.12 -1.70 -8.91
CA PHE A 211 0.25 -2.01 -9.27
C PHE A 211 0.92 -0.83 -10.00
N GLN A 212 0.27 -0.28 -11.03
CA GLN A 212 0.81 0.84 -11.78
C GLN A 212 1.06 2.08 -10.91
N VAL A 213 0.13 2.40 -9.99
CA VAL A 213 0.30 3.52 -9.06
C VAL A 213 1.56 3.36 -8.21
N HIS A 214 1.83 2.15 -7.70
CA HIS A 214 3.04 1.88 -6.93
C HIS A 214 4.30 1.97 -7.79
N MET A 215 4.27 1.47 -9.03
CA MET A 215 5.42 1.55 -9.95
C MET A 215 5.73 3.00 -10.37
N ASP A 216 4.71 3.81 -10.63
CA ASP A 216 4.87 5.24 -10.92
C ASP A 216 5.45 5.99 -9.71
N GLY A 217 4.98 5.65 -8.50
CA GLY A 217 5.51 6.18 -7.25
C GLY A 217 6.97 5.78 -7.03
N LEU A 218 7.31 4.51 -7.25
CA LEU A 218 8.66 3.97 -7.15
C LEU A 218 9.63 4.70 -8.09
N SER A 219 9.23 4.91 -9.34
CA SER A 219 10.03 5.63 -10.33
C SER A 219 10.38 7.05 -9.86
N ARG A 220 9.40 7.79 -9.31
CA ARG A 220 9.62 9.13 -8.77
C ARG A 220 10.55 9.11 -7.55
N ILE A 221 10.37 8.16 -6.65
CA ILE A 221 11.21 8.00 -5.45
C ILE A 221 12.67 7.70 -5.84
N LEU A 222 12.89 6.80 -6.80
CA LEU A 222 14.22 6.48 -7.30
C LEU A 222 14.88 7.68 -7.96
N GLN A 223 14.14 8.47 -8.75
CA GLN A 223 14.67 9.72 -9.33
C GLN A 223 15.15 10.69 -8.25
N LEU A 224 14.35 10.88 -7.18
CA LEU A 224 14.74 11.74 -6.05
C LEU A 224 15.97 11.22 -5.30
N LYS A 225 16.15 9.90 -5.25
CA LYS A 225 17.26 9.24 -4.57
C LYS A 225 18.59 9.31 -5.35
N GLY A 226 18.54 9.61 -6.66
CA GLY A 226 19.72 9.59 -7.54
C GLY A 226 19.76 8.39 -8.52
N GLY A 227 18.62 7.74 -8.74
CA GLY A 227 18.46 6.62 -9.68
C GLY A 227 18.73 5.25 -9.07
N GLU A 228 18.59 4.19 -9.87
CA GLU A 228 18.77 2.79 -9.44
C GLU A 228 20.16 2.50 -8.87
N GLY A 229 21.20 3.18 -9.39
CA GLY A 229 22.58 3.05 -8.92
C GLY A 229 22.80 3.53 -7.48
N SER A 230 21.85 4.26 -6.90
CA SER A 230 21.87 4.68 -5.49
C SER A 230 21.50 3.57 -4.51
N LEU A 231 20.95 2.44 -5.00
CA LEU A 231 20.61 1.29 -4.17
C LEU A 231 21.82 0.40 -3.97
N HIS A 232 22.39 0.41 -2.77
CA HIS A 232 23.59 -0.38 -2.47
C HIS A 232 23.27 -1.85 -2.13
N SER A 233 22.07 -2.12 -1.64
CA SER A 233 21.64 -3.45 -1.24
C SER A 233 21.39 -4.35 -2.47
N PRO A 234 22.11 -5.47 -2.65
CA PRO A 234 21.90 -6.38 -3.78
C PRO A 234 20.49 -6.99 -3.85
N PRO A 235 19.89 -7.49 -2.74
CA PRO A 235 18.50 -7.98 -2.76
C PRO A 235 17.50 -6.91 -3.21
N LEU A 236 17.69 -5.66 -2.78
CA LEU A 236 16.81 -4.55 -3.15
C LEU A 236 16.90 -4.21 -4.64
N ARG A 237 18.11 -4.27 -5.22
CA ARG A 237 18.29 -4.10 -6.67
C ARG A 237 17.65 -5.23 -7.46
N LEU A 238 17.79 -6.48 -7.01
CA LEU A 238 17.15 -7.62 -7.67
C LEU A 238 15.62 -7.53 -7.62
N ALA A 239 15.07 -7.05 -6.51
CA ALA A 239 13.63 -6.88 -6.33
C ALA A 239 13.00 -5.83 -7.28
N LEU A 240 13.79 -4.92 -7.88
CA LEU A 240 13.28 -3.99 -8.90
C LEU A 240 12.86 -4.69 -10.21
N PHE A 241 13.42 -5.87 -10.48
CA PHE A 241 13.18 -6.62 -11.72
C PHE A 241 12.19 -7.77 -11.56
N TRP A 242 11.55 -7.86 -10.39
CA TRP A 242 10.61 -8.90 -10.02
C TRP A 242 9.16 -8.47 -10.30
#